data_AF-A0A519Y9K1-F1
#
_entry.id   AF-A0A519Y9K1-F1
#
_cell.length_a   1.000
_cell.length_b   1.000
_cell.length_c   1.000
_cell.angle_alpha   90.00
_cell.angle_beta   90.00
_cell.angle_gamma   90.00
#
_symmetry.space_group_name_H-M   'P 1'
#
loop_
_entity.id
_entity.type
_entity.pdbx_description
1 polymer ?
#
loop_
_entity_poly.entity_id
_entity_poly.type
_entity_poly.pdbx_seq_one_letter_code
_entity_poly.pdbx_strand_id
1 'polypeptide(L)' 'MSLLKYVILGAAAVYGYNYATKKRASDGKSFIDDLKEQSPDYINRVKNAGEIIKKDLSQTKTMY' A
#
# COMPACT_ATOMS: atom_id res chain seq x y z
N MET A 1 2.21 -4.80 -24.87
CA MET A 1 2.20 -4.53 -23.40
C MET A 1 3.60 -4.09 -22.99
N SER A 2 3.93 -2.79 -23.04
CA SER A 2 5.30 -2.33 -22.84
C SER A 2 5.73 -2.44 -21.37
N LEU A 3 6.88 -3.06 -21.09
CA LEU A 3 7.53 -3.12 -19.77
C LEU A 3 7.70 -1.72 -19.14
N LEU A 4 7.88 -0.69 -19.96
CA LEU A 4 8.07 0.69 -19.51
C LEU A 4 6.92 1.20 -18.64
N LYS A 5 5.67 0.83 -18.95
CA LYS A 5 4.50 1.28 -18.16
C LYS A 5 4.51 0.70 -16.74
N TYR A 6 5.01 -0.52 -16.57
CA TYR A 6 5.12 -1.17 -15.27
C TYR A 6 6.27 -0.59 -14.45
N VAL A 7 7.39 -0.24 -15.11
CA VAL A 7 8.50 0.47 -14.47
C VAL A 7 8.05 1.83 -13.95
N ILE A 8 7.31 2.60 -14.77
CA ILE A 8 6.74 3.89 -14.36
C ILE A 8 5.77 3.72 -13.19
N LEU A 9 4.90 2.71 -13.25
CA LEU A 9 3.95 2.44 -12.16
C LEU A 9 4.66 2.05 -10.86
N GLY A 10 5.71 1.22 -10.94
CA GLY A 10 6.54 0.84 -9.80
C GLY A 10 7.28 2.03 -9.19
N ALA A 11 7.88 2.88 -10.03
CA ALA A 11 8.56 4.09 -9.59
C ALA A 11 7.60 5.06 -8.89
N ALA A 12 6.41 5.28 -9.45
CA ALA A 12 5.37 6.12 -8.85
C ALA A 12 4.90 5.57 -7.51
N ALA A 13 4.71 4.24 -7.40
CA ALA A 13 4.31 3.60 -6.15
C ALA A 13 5.38 3.77 -5.05
N VAL A 14 6.65 3.58 -5.37
CA VAL A 14 7.77 3.74 -4.41
C VAL A 14 7.89 5.19 -3.96
N TYR A 15 7.86 6.14 -4.90
CA TYR A 15 7.97 7.56 -4.58
C TYR A 15 6.76 8.05 -3.77
N GLY A 16 5.56 7.62 -4.15
CA GLY A 16 4.32 7.90 -3.43
C GLY A 16 4.34 7.31 -2.01
N TYR A 17 4.82 6.08 -1.85
CA TYR A 17 4.97 5.46 -0.54
C TYR A 17 5.95 6.21 0.35
N ASN A 18 7.12 6.58 -0.17
CA ASN A 18 8.11 7.35 0.58
C ASN A 18 7.54 8.70 1.02
N TYR A 19 6.85 9.40 0.11
CA TYR A 19 6.20 10.67 0.45
C TYR A 19 5.10 10.50 1.50
N ALA A 20 4.24 9.48 1.36
CA ALA A 20 3.13 9.25 2.26
C ALA A 20 3.57 8.83 3.67
N THR A 21 4.66 8.07 3.78
CA THR A 21 5.25 7.63 5.06
C THR A 21 6.23 8.62 5.67
N LYS A 22 6.69 9.61 4.89
CA LYS A 22 7.58 10.65 5.38
C LYS A 22 6.88 11.43 6.49
N LYS A 23 7.54 11.52 7.63
CA LYS A 23 7.09 12.33 8.76
C LYS A 23 7.26 13.81 8.45
N ARG A 24 6.24 14.61 8.73
CA ARG A 24 6.30 16.07 8.61
C ARG A 24 7.09 16.64 9.79
N ALA A 25 7.83 17.72 9.53
CA ALA A 25 8.59 18.41 10.57
C ALA A 25 7.69 19.18 11.55
N SER A 26 6.45 19.49 11.17
CA SER A 26 5.51 20.26 11.96
C SER A 26 4.93 19.50 13.16
N ASP A 27 4.55 18.24 12.96
CA ASP A 27 3.81 17.44 13.94
C ASP A 27 4.39 16.03 14.15
N GLY A 28 5.43 15.66 13.39
CA GLY A 28 6.05 14.34 13.44
C GLY A 28 5.17 13.20 12.89
N LYS A 29 3.98 13.52 12.36
CA LYS A 29 3.05 12.54 11.76
C LYS A 29 3.31 12.42 10.26
N SER A 30 3.03 11.24 9.72
CA SER A 30 3.05 11.01 8.27
C SER A 30 1.64 11.10 7.68
N PHE A 31 1.55 11.23 6.36
CA PHE A 31 0.26 11.26 5.67
C PHE A 31 -0.52 9.95 5.86
N ILE A 32 0.18 8.81 5.98
CA ILE A 32 -0.45 7.53 6.33
C ILE A 32 -1.01 7.54 7.75
N ASP A 33 -0.32 8.17 8.69
CA ASP A 33 -0.79 8.28 10.08
C ASP A 33 -2.09 9.11 10.14
N ASP A 34 -2.14 10.23 9.40
CA ASP A 34 -3.36 11.03 9.28
C ASP A 34 -4.51 10.25 8.65
N LEU A 35 -4.25 9.50 7.59
CA LEU A 35 -5.25 8.65 6.92
C LEU A 35 -5.80 7.58 7.87
N LYS A 36 -4.94 7.03 8.72
CA LYS A 36 -5.30 6.05 9.74
C LYS A 36 -6.12 6.66 10.87
N GLU A 37 -5.84 7.90 11.24
CA GLU A 37 -6.53 8.63 12.31
C GLU A 37 -7.89 9.18 11.83
N GLN A 38 -7.94 9.73 10.62
CA GLN A 38 -9.15 10.32 10.04
C GLN A 38 -10.12 9.27 9.48
N SER A 39 -9.60 8.12 9.04
CA SER A 39 -10.36 7.17 8.23
C SER A 39 -9.86 5.73 8.41
N PRO A 40 -9.94 5.19 9.64
CA PRO A 40 -9.49 3.83 9.96
C PRO A 40 -10.25 2.76 9.15
N ASP A 41 -11.48 3.05 8.76
CA ASP A 41 -12.33 2.15 7.98
C ASP A 41 -11.76 1.86 6.58
N TYR A 42 -11.14 2.87 5.95
CA TYR A 42 -10.47 2.71 4.66
C TYR A 42 -9.23 1.82 4.78
N ILE A 43 -8.44 1.99 5.85
CA ILE A 43 -7.28 1.15 6.14
C ILE A 43 -7.72 -0.30 6.33
N ASN A 44 -8.80 -0.53 7.09
CA ASN A 44 -9.34 -1.86 7.31
C ASN A 44 -9.80 -2.53 6.01
N ARG A 45 -10.47 -1.79 5.11
CA ARG A 45 -10.89 -2.31 3.80
C ARG A 45 -9.70 -2.70 2.93
N VAL A 46 -8.68 -1.85 2.85
CA VAL A 46 -7.44 -2.14 2.10
C VAL A 46 -6.73 -3.35 2.69
N LYS A 47 -6.65 -3.45 4.01
CA LYS A 47 -6.03 -4.60 4.70
C LYS A 47 -6.79 -5.89 4.41
N ASN A 48 -8.12 -5.89 4.49
CA ASN A 48 -8.96 -7.06 4.19
C ASN A 48 -8.82 -7.50 2.73
N ALA A 49 -8.77 -6.56 1.78
CA ALA A 49 -8.52 -6.89 0.38
C ALA A 49 -7.14 -7.55 0.19
N GLY A 50 -6.11 -7.04 0.87
CA GLY A 50 -4.77 -7.64 0.85
C GLY A 50 -4.72 -9.04 1.47
N GLU A 51 -5.45 -9.27 2.57
CA GLU A 51 -5.57 -10.59 3.21
C GLU A 51 -6.22 -11.61 2.27
N ILE A 52 -7.27 -11.24 1.53
CA ILE A 52 -7.91 -12.11 0.53
C ILE A 52 -6.91 -12.51 -0.56
N ILE A 53 -6.21 -11.54 -1.14
CA ILE A 53 -5.21 -11.80 -2.19
C ILE A 53 -4.08 -12.69 -1.65
N LYS A 54 -3.58 -12.43 -0.44
CA LYS A 54 -2.56 -13.27 0.20
C LYS A 54 -3.05 -14.68 0.42
N LYS A 55 -4.31 -14.85 0.86
CA LYS A 55 -4.90 -16.16 1.10
C LYS A 55 -5.02 -16.95 -0.21
N ASP A 56 -5.47 -16.34 -1.29
CA ASP A 56 -5.57 -16.98 -2.60
C ASP A 56 -4.19 -17.39 -3.14
N LEU A 57 -3.20 -16.51 -3.03
CA LEU A 57 -1.82 -16.82 -3.41
C LEU A 57 -1.23 -17.95 -2.56
N SER A 58 -1.50 -17.93 -1.25
CA SER A 58 -1.01 -18.96 -0.34
C SER A 58 -1.66 -20.31 -0.63
N GLN A 59 -2.97 -20.35 -0.84
CA GLN A 59 -3.70 -21.55 -1.26
C GLN A 59 -3.19 -22.11 -2.59
N THR A 60 -2.92 -21.23 -3.56
CA THR A 60 -2.32 -21.65 -4.84
C THR A 60 -0.94 -22.26 -4.64
N LYS A 61 -0.15 -21.71 -3.70
CA LYS A 61 1.21 -22.19 -3.40
C LYS A 61 1.24 -23.49 -2.57
N THR A 62 0.18 -23.81 -1.83
CA THR A 62 0.07 -25.10 -1.11
C THR A 62 -0.46 -26.24 -1.99
N MET A 63 -0.97 -25.94 -3.19
CA MET A 63 -1.51 -26.91 -4.15
C MET A 63 -0.52 -27.29 -5.26
N TYR A 64 0.71 -26.75 -5.22
CA TYR A 64 1.84 -27.03 -6.12
C TYR A 64 3.06 -27.42 -5.29
#